data_AF-A0A2E6N895-F1
#
_entry.id   AF-A0A2E6N895-F1
#
_cell.length_a   1.000
_cell.length_b   1.000
_cell.length_c   1.000
_cell.angle_alpha   90.00
_cell.angle_beta   90.00
_cell.angle_gamma   90.00
#
_symmetry.space_group_name_H-M   'P 1'
#
loop_
_entity.id
_entity.type
_entity.pdbx_description
1 polymer ?
#
loop_
_entity_poly.entity_id
_entity_poly.type
_entity_poly.pdbx_seq_one_letter_code
_entity_poly.pdbx_strand_id
1 'polypeptide(L)'
;MRIKYGIPFLLLFLFYTCENNTGNTDLSSESYNNYVKVPSSVSGIDFINKIEHNLASKSNLFDYDYFYNGSGVGIADFNNDGLKDVFLCANQAPNRLYLNKGDLTFEDITLTSNININKGWSSG
;
A
#
# COMPACT_ATOMS: atom_id res chain seq x y z
N MET A 1 5.87 -12.79 70.07
CA MET A 1 4.49 -12.28 70.28
C MET A 1 3.95 -11.88 68.91
N ARG A 2 2.96 -12.63 68.39
CA ARG A 2 2.33 -12.43 67.07
C ARG A 2 1.14 -11.50 67.25
N ILE A 3 1.03 -10.44 66.45
CA ILE A 3 -0.21 -9.66 66.29
C ILE A 3 -0.46 -9.46 64.80
N LYS A 4 -1.56 -10.04 64.31
CA LYS A 4 -2.18 -9.86 62.99
C LYS A 4 -3.27 -8.80 63.15
N TYR A 5 -3.33 -7.76 62.31
CA TYR A 5 -4.50 -6.97 61.83
C TYR A 5 -3.90 -5.89 60.91
N GLY A 6 -4.39 -5.52 59.72
CA GLY A 6 -5.55 -5.88 58.93
C GLY A 6 -5.49 -4.99 57.68
N ILE A 7 -5.65 -5.59 56.50
CA ILE A 7 -5.91 -4.88 55.25
C ILE A 7 -7.32 -4.31 55.37
N PRO A 8 -7.49 -2.99 55.22
CA PRO A 8 -8.27 -2.54 54.07
C PRO A 8 -7.77 -1.18 53.53
N PHE A 9 -7.11 -1.19 52.38
CA PHE A 9 -7.11 0.00 51.51
C PHE A 9 -7.19 -0.46 50.06
N LEU A 10 -8.19 -1.29 49.78
CA LEU A 10 -8.74 -1.47 48.46
C LEU A 10 -9.95 -0.53 48.36
N LEU A 11 -9.73 0.69 47.87
CA LEU A 11 -10.71 1.58 47.21
C LEU A 11 -10.13 3.00 47.12
N LEU A 12 -9.16 3.19 46.24
CA LEU A 12 -8.88 4.50 45.66
C LEU A 12 -8.69 4.36 44.15
N PHE A 13 -9.63 3.65 43.52
CA PHE A 13 -9.88 3.72 42.09
C PHE A 13 -11.19 4.48 41.93
N LEU A 14 -11.24 5.34 40.90
CA LEU A 14 -12.42 6.00 40.31
C LEU A 14 -12.81 7.38 40.84
N PHE A 15 -11.96 8.40 40.66
CA PHE A 15 -12.48 9.75 40.35
C PHE A 15 -11.49 10.53 39.46
N TYR A 16 -11.41 10.13 38.18
CA TYR A 16 -11.15 11.08 37.10
C TYR A 16 -12.26 10.88 36.09
N THR A 17 -13.38 11.57 36.31
CA THR A 17 -14.50 11.65 35.36
C THR A 17 -14.20 12.83 34.45
N CYS A 18 -13.96 12.60 33.17
CA CYS A 18 -14.04 13.67 32.16
C CYS A 18 -15.51 14.04 31.95
N GLU A 19 -15.73 15.34 31.80
CA GLU A 19 -16.99 16.04 31.69
C GLU A 19 -17.79 15.62 30.44
N ASN A 20 -19.09 15.38 30.60
CA ASN A 20 -20.01 15.16 29.48
C ASN A 20 -20.34 16.50 28.83
N ASN A 21 -19.71 16.80 27.70
CA ASN A 21 -20.19 17.87 26.82
C ASN A 21 -21.43 17.36 26.07
N THR A 22 -22.61 17.75 26.55
CA THR A 22 -23.84 17.73 25.76
C THR A 22 -23.78 18.86 24.74
N GLY A 23 -23.22 18.58 23.56
CA GLY A 23 -23.38 19.38 22.36
C GLY A 23 -24.11 18.53 21.34
N ASN A 24 -25.36 18.87 21.07
CA ASN A 24 -26.09 18.38 19.91
C ASN A 24 -25.32 18.90 18.68
N THR A 25 -24.64 18.03 17.95
CA THR A 25 -24.05 18.38 16.66
C THR A 25 -24.61 17.42 15.63
N ASP A 26 -25.25 18.02 14.64
CA ASP A 26 -25.88 17.41 13.49
C ASP A 26 -25.14 16.17 12.98
N LEU A 27 -25.92 15.18 12.55
CA LEU A 27 -25.48 14.05 11.74
C LEU A 27 -25.05 14.56 10.34
N SER A 28 -24.02 15.39 10.28
CA SER A 28 -23.19 15.52 9.10
C SER A 28 -22.37 14.24 9.00
N SER A 29 -22.52 13.52 7.91
CA SER A 29 -21.68 12.38 7.53
C SER A 29 -20.19 12.73 7.72
N GLU A 30 -19.58 12.32 8.85
CA GLU A 30 -18.13 12.40 9.00
C GLU A 30 -17.52 11.49 7.93
N SER A 31 -16.88 12.11 6.95
CA SER A 31 -16.11 11.41 5.93
C SER A 31 -14.88 10.83 6.62
N TYR A 32 -14.98 9.59 7.11
CA TYR A 32 -13.84 8.84 7.61
C TYR A 32 -12.90 8.54 6.45
N ASN A 33 -11.91 9.40 6.25
CA ASN A 33 -10.78 9.12 5.38
C ASN A 33 -9.82 8.16 6.11
N ASN A 34 -10.17 6.87 6.12
CA ASN A 34 -9.33 5.80 6.71
C ASN A 34 -8.06 5.49 5.89
N TYR A 35 -7.75 6.32 4.89
CA TYR A 35 -6.61 6.14 4.00
C TYR A 35 -5.75 7.39 4.04
N VAL A 36 -4.44 7.16 4.18
CA VAL A 36 -3.42 8.20 4.11
C VAL A 36 -2.63 8.00 2.83
N LYS A 37 -2.46 9.06 2.05
CA LYS A 37 -1.61 9.03 0.86
C LYS A 37 -0.16 8.80 1.29
N VAL A 38 0.48 7.77 0.74
CA VAL A 38 1.91 7.55 0.86
C VAL A 38 2.61 8.15 -0.38
N PRO A 39 3.49 9.15 -0.22
CA PRO A 39 4.27 9.69 -1.33
C PRO A 39 5.25 8.65 -1.88
N SER A 40 5.54 8.70 -3.18
CA SER A 40 6.59 7.85 -3.79
C SER A 40 7.97 8.09 -3.18
N SER A 41 8.25 9.30 -2.70
CA SER A 41 9.49 9.62 -1.96
C SER A 41 9.59 8.91 -0.61
N VAL A 42 8.48 8.39 -0.07
CA VAL A 42 8.43 7.58 1.15
C VAL A 42 8.41 6.10 0.79
N SER A 43 7.52 5.69 -0.12
CA SER A 43 7.38 4.26 -0.45
C SER A 43 8.49 3.70 -1.33
N GLY A 44 9.18 4.54 -2.11
CA GLY A 44 10.09 4.08 -3.16
C GLY A 44 9.38 3.57 -4.41
N ILE A 45 8.04 3.58 -4.46
CA ILE A 45 7.27 3.20 -5.66
C ILE A 45 6.95 4.45 -6.47
N ASP A 46 7.61 4.61 -7.62
CA ASP A 46 7.42 5.71 -8.57
C ASP A 46 6.95 5.23 -9.95
N PHE A 47 6.42 4.00 -10.01
CA PHE A 47 6.02 3.33 -11.24
C PHE A 47 4.99 4.12 -12.06
N ILE A 48 5.24 4.20 -13.37
CA ILE A 48 4.32 4.78 -14.36
C ILE A 48 4.23 3.83 -15.55
N ASN A 49 3.02 3.32 -15.82
CA ASN A 49 2.71 2.62 -17.06
C ASN A 49 2.44 3.64 -18.18
N LYS A 50 3.51 4.24 -18.72
CA LYS A 50 3.39 5.19 -19.82
C LYS A 50 3.08 4.45 -21.12
N ILE A 51 2.04 4.89 -21.81
CA ILE A 51 1.62 4.35 -23.10
C ILE A 51 1.71 5.47 -24.15
N GLU A 52 2.38 5.20 -25.26
CA GLU A 52 2.55 6.10 -26.38
C GLU A 52 2.05 5.44 -27.66
N HIS A 53 1.09 6.09 -28.32
CA HIS A 53 0.56 5.61 -29.58
C HIS A 53 1.45 6.05 -30.76
N ASN A 54 1.50 5.25 -31.81
CA ASN A 54 2.21 5.56 -33.03
C ASN A 54 1.54 4.87 -34.24
N LEU A 55 1.16 5.67 -35.24
CA LEU A 55 0.47 5.16 -36.43
C LEU A 55 1.41 4.41 -37.39
N ALA A 56 2.68 4.82 -37.50
CA ALA A 56 3.65 4.19 -38.39
C ALA A 56 4.05 2.80 -37.91
N SER A 57 4.24 2.62 -36.59
CA SER A 57 4.53 1.32 -35.99
C SER A 57 3.29 0.51 -35.64
N LYS A 58 2.09 0.99 -36.01
CA LYS A 58 0.81 0.33 -35.69
C LYS A 58 0.61 0.10 -34.19
N SER A 59 1.22 0.93 -33.34
CA SER A 59 1.09 0.88 -31.89
C SER A 59 -0.09 1.74 -31.47
N ASN A 60 -1.32 1.27 -31.68
CA ASN A 60 -2.52 2.02 -31.36
C ASN A 60 -3.71 1.06 -31.19
N LEU A 61 -4.84 1.60 -30.73
CA LEU A 61 -6.06 0.82 -30.48
C LEU A 61 -6.62 0.13 -31.73
N PHE A 62 -6.50 0.73 -32.92
CA PHE A 62 -7.09 0.17 -34.15
C PHE A 62 -6.30 -1.03 -34.69
N ASP A 63 -5.01 -1.09 -34.39
CA ASP A 63 -4.14 -2.19 -34.77
C ASP A 63 -3.97 -3.22 -33.62
N TYR A 64 -4.26 -2.82 -32.38
CA TYR A 64 -4.22 -3.67 -31.20
C TYR A 64 -5.32 -3.29 -30.20
N ASP A 65 -6.41 -4.06 -30.19
CA ASP A 65 -7.61 -3.76 -29.40
C ASP A 65 -7.34 -3.66 -27.88
N TYR A 66 -6.27 -4.29 -27.38
CA TYR A 66 -5.92 -4.29 -25.95
C TYR A 66 -4.96 -3.16 -25.55
N PHE A 67 -4.68 -2.21 -26.44
CA PHE A 67 -3.66 -1.19 -26.25
C PHE A 67 -3.86 -0.34 -24.98
N TYR A 68 -5.11 -0.16 -24.54
CA TYR A 68 -5.46 0.61 -23.34
C TYR A 68 -6.08 -0.22 -22.21
N ASN A 69 -5.95 -1.55 -22.24
CA ASN A 69 -6.44 -2.41 -21.16
C ASN A 69 -5.70 -2.19 -19.83
N GLY A 70 -4.56 -1.50 -19.86
CA GLY A 70 -3.83 -1.09 -18.68
C GLY A 70 -2.88 -2.16 -18.16
N SER A 71 -2.44 -1.92 -16.92
CA SER A 71 -1.40 -2.68 -16.21
C SER A 71 -2.04 -3.56 -15.13
N GLY A 72 -1.27 -4.55 -14.66
CA GLY A 72 -1.62 -5.45 -13.57
C GLY A 72 -0.71 -5.25 -12.36
N VAL A 73 -1.23 -5.62 -11.19
CA VAL A 73 -0.47 -5.73 -9.94
C VAL A 73 -0.47 -7.18 -9.46
N GLY A 74 0.71 -7.67 -9.09
CA GLY A 74 0.89 -8.95 -8.42
C GLY A 74 1.45 -8.74 -7.02
N ILE A 75 0.89 -9.44 -6.04
CA ILE A 75 1.33 -9.38 -4.64
C ILE A 75 1.73 -10.78 -4.20
N ALA A 76 2.99 -10.95 -3.82
CA ALA A 76 3.55 -12.22 -3.36
C ALA A 76 4.70 -11.96 -2.38
N ASP A 77 5.18 -12.98 -1.70
CA ASP A 77 6.41 -12.92 -0.90
C ASP A 77 7.49 -13.63 -1.71
N PHE A 78 8.32 -12.89 -2.45
CA PHE A 78 9.27 -13.46 -3.42
C PHE A 78 10.57 -13.90 -2.77
N ASN A 79 10.96 -13.28 -1.65
CA ASN A 79 12.19 -13.57 -0.93
C ASN A 79 11.98 -14.42 0.34
N ASN A 80 10.74 -14.78 0.67
CA ASN A 80 10.32 -15.58 1.83
C ASN A 80 10.68 -14.93 3.18
N ASP A 81 10.60 -13.60 3.29
CA ASP A 81 10.83 -12.89 4.56
C ASP A 81 9.54 -12.64 5.36
N GLY A 82 8.39 -13.06 4.84
CA GLY A 82 7.08 -12.89 5.44
C GLY A 82 6.38 -11.58 5.07
N LEU A 83 7.04 -10.68 4.34
CA LEU A 83 6.46 -9.44 3.83
C LEU A 83 5.87 -9.66 2.43
N LYS A 84 4.90 -8.82 2.07
CA LYS A 84 4.28 -8.83 0.75
C LYS A 84 4.94 -7.82 -0.16
N ASP A 85 5.61 -8.32 -1.17
CA ASP A 85 6.26 -7.60 -2.25
C ASP A 85 5.26 -7.21 -3.34
N VAL A 86 5.69 -6.33 -4.23
CA VAL A 86 4.85 -5.75 -5.29
C VAL A 86 5.49 -5.95 -6.65
N PHE A 87 4.78 -6.62 -7.54
CA PHE A 87 5.10 -6.67 -8.97
C PHE A 87 4.10 -5.80 -9.75
N LEU A 88 4.59 -4.97 -10.66
CA LEU A 88 3.78 -4.12 -11.52
C LEU A 88 4.11 -4.41 -12.99
N CYS A 89 3.11 -4.86 -13.74
CA CYS A 89 3.23 -5.03 -15.19
C CYS A 89 3.28 -3.66 -15.87
N ALA A 90 3.99 -3.51 -16.98
CA ALA A 90 3.85 -2.35 -17.86
C ALA A 90 3.63 -2.79 -19.30
N ASN A 91 2.72 -2.12 -19.99
CA ASN A 91 2.36 -2.43 -21.36
C ASN A 91 3.56 -2.27 -22.29
N GLN A 92 4.05 -1.04 -22.45
CA GLN A 92 5.23 -0.73 -23.26
C GLN A 92 6.50 -0.55 -22.42
N ALA A 93 6.38 0.07 -21.25
CA ALA A 93 7.52 0.28 -20.34
C ALA A 93 7.98 -1.05 -19.69
N PRO A 94 9.13 -1.06 -18.96
CA PRO A 94 9.56 -2.24 -18.20
C PRO A 94 8.60 -2.58 -17.05
N ASN A 95 8.40 -3.88 -16.81
CA ASN A 95 7.79 -4.35 -15.57
C ASN A 95 8.68 -3.97 -14.38
N ARG A 96 8.10 -3.80 -13.20
CA ARG A 96 8.84 -3.52 -11.97
C ARG A 96 8.56 -4.58 -10.91
N LEU A 97 9.59 -4.90 -10.14
CA LEU A 97 9.48 -5.73 -8.95
C LEU A 97 10.10 -4.99 -7.76
N TYR A 98 9.34 -4.87 -6.70
CA TYR A 98 9.72 -4.17 -5.49
C TYR A 98 9.66 -5.10 -4.28
N LEU A 99 10.77 -5.23 -3.56
CA LEU A 99 10.79 -5.92 -2.27
C LEU A 99 10.26 -5.00 -1.18
N ASN A 100 9.39 -5.51 -0.33
CA ASN A 100 8.89 -4.79 0.83
C ASN A 100 9.96 -4.78 1.94
N LYS A 101 10.26 -3.60 2.48
CA LYS A 101 11.24 -3.43 3.56
C LYS A 101 10.59 -3.15 4.92
N GLY A 102 9.26 -3.22 4.99
CA GLY A 102 8.45 -2.80 6.13
C GLY A 102 8.01 -1.34 6.01
N ASP A 103 7.06 -0.94 6.86
CA ASP A 103 6.60 0.46 7.00
C ASP A 103 6.19 1.14 5.69
N LEU A 104 5.64 0.36 4.75
CA LEU A 104 5.24 0.81 3.40
C LEU A 104 6.40 1.35 2.55
N THR A 105 7.63 0.96 2.88
CA THR A 105 8.84 1.25 2.11
C THR A 105 9.23 0.05 1.26
N PHE A 106 9.71 0.31 0.04
CA PHE A 106 9.97 -0.71 -0.95
C PHE A 106 11.29 -0.44 -1.70
N GLU A 107 11.99 -1.52 -2.05
CA GLU A 107 13.25 -1.51 -2.77
C GLU A 107 13.04 -2.03 -4.20
N ASP A 108 13.38 -1.24 -5.22
CA ASP A 108 13.30 -1.66 -6.62
C ASP A 108 14.43 -2.67 -6.94
N ILE A 109 14.04 -3.92 -7.19
CA ILE A 109 14.95 -5.01 -7.60
C ILE A 109 14.76 -5.42 -9.07
N THR A 110 14.18 -4.54 -9.89
CA THR A 110 13.86 -4.81 -11.31
C THR A 110 15.09 -5.27 -12.11
N LEU A 111 16.24 -4.64 -11.89
CA LEU A 111 17.46 -4.96 -12.63
C LEU A 111 18.03 -6.32 -12.24
N THR A 112 18.04 -6.64 -10.93
CA THR A 112 18.63 -7.88 -10.41
C THR A 112 17.72 -9.09 -10.57
N SER A 113 16.41 -8.88 -10.69
CA SER A 113 15.40 -9.93 -10.84
C SER A 113 15.27 -10.50 -12.25
N ASN A 114 15.86 -9.87 -13.27
CA ASN A 114 15.81 -10.32 -14.67
C ASN A 114 14.38 -10.48 -15.27
N ILE A 115 13.36 -9.90 -14.64
CA ILE A 115 11.94 -10.04 -15.02
C ILE A 115 11.59 -9.47 -16.41
N ASN A 116 12.49 -8.70 -17.01
CA ASN A 116 12.28 -8.05 -18.30
C ASN A 116 13.07 -8.69 -19.46
N ILE A 117 13.75 -9.82 -19.25
CA ILE A 117 14.43 -10.52 -20.35
C ILE A 117 13.39 -10.93 -21.41
N ASN A 118 13.60 -10.51 -22.66
CA ASN A 118 12.70 -10.74 -23.80
C ASN A 118 11.27 -10.19 -23.61
N LYS A 119 11.08 -9.22 -22.71
CA LYS A 119 9.77 -8.62 -22.47
C LYS A 119 9.28 -7.84 -23.69
N GLY A 120 8.07 -8.17 -24.16
CA GLY A 120 7.35 -7.45 -25.20
C GLY A 120 6.24 -6.57 -24.60
N TRP A 121 5.01 -7.10 -24.62
CA TRP A 121 3.85 -6.49 -23.97
C TRP A 121 3.50 -7.22 -22.66
N SER A 122 3.10 -6.48 -21.62
CA SER A 122 2.59 -7.08 -20.38
C SER A 122 1.32 -6.37 -19.93
N SER A 123 0.33 -7.13 -19.45
CA SER A 123 -0.92 -6.63 -18.86
C SER A 123 -1.25 -7.49 -17.63
N GLY A 124 -2.34 -7.18 -16.93
CA GLY A 124 -2.90 -8.02 -15.87
C GLY A 124 -4.36 -8.36 -16.12
#